data_AF-A0A355D8U4-F1
#
_entry.id   AF-A0A355D8U4-F1
#
_cell.length_a   1.000
_cell.length_b   1.000
_cell.length_c   1.000
_cell.angle_alpha   90.00
_cell.angle_beta   90.00
_cell.angle_gamma   90.00
#
_symmetry.space_group_name_H-M   'P 1'
#
loop_
_entity.id
_entity.type
_entity.pdbx_description
1 polymer ?
#
loop_
_entity_poly.entity_id
_entity_poly.type
_entity_poly.pdbx_seq_one_letter_code
_entity_poly.pdbx_strand_id
1 'polypeptide(L)' 'MKNNVELIENIVTNIEKVIVGKQKEIYDIMKGMISGGHILIEDVPGVGKTTLIKAIKES' A
#
# COMPACT_ATOMS: atom_id res chain seq x y z
N MET A 1 24.59 2.34 -1.70
CA MET A 1 23.38 2.73 -2.47
C MET A 1 22.21 2.09 -1.74
N LYS A 2 21.25 2.86 -1.21
CA LYS A 2 20.03 2.26 -0.65
C LYS A 2 19.32 1.53 -1.78
N ASN A 3 19.04 0.24 -1.60
CA ASN A 3 18.41 -0.58 -2.61
C ASN A 3 16.94 -0.13 -2.71
N ASN A 4 16.46 0.23 -3.92
CA ASN A 4 15.05 0.64 -4.09
C ASN A 4 14.07 -0.45 -3.64
N VAL A 5 14.50 -1.71 -3.71
CA VAL A 5 13.74 -2.86 -3.19
C VAL A 5 13.58 -2.74 -1.66
N GLU A 6 14.66 -2.45 -0.94
CA GLU A 6 14.66 -2.29 0.52
C GLU A 6 13.79 -1.10 0.97
N LEU A 7 13.75 -0.01 0.19
CA LEU A 7 12.84 1.10 0.47
C LEU A 7 11.37 0.68 0.35
N ILE A 8 11.02 -0.03 -0.73
CA ILE A 8 9.65 -0.51 -0.94
C ILE A 8 9.26 -1.49 0.17
N GLU A 9 10.13 -2.43 0.52
CA GLU A 9 9.88 -3.37 1.60
C GLU A 9 9.62 -2.64 2.93
N ASN A 10 10.44 -1.65 3.28
CA ASN A 10 10.23 -0.85 4.49
C ASN A 10 8.86 -0.14 4.52
N ILE A 11 8.42 0.41 3.40
CA ILE A 11 7.11 1.05 3.28
C ILE A 11 6.00 0.02 3.48
N VAL A 12 6.08 -1.13 2.79
CA VAL A 12 5.09 -2.21 2.89
C VAL A 12 5.00 -2.72 4.33
N THR A 13 6.14 -3.01 4.97
CA THR A 13 6.18 -3.49 6.36
C THR A 13 5.61 -2.46 7.33
N ASN A 14 5.76 -1.15 7.05
CA ASN A 14 5.15 -0.12 7.89
C ASN A 14 3.62 -0.11 7.77
N ILE A 15 3.08 -0.26 6.56
CA ILE A 15 1.64 -0.31 6.31
C ILE A 15 1.01 -1.57 6.92
N GLU A 16 1.70 -2.71 6.87
CA GLU A 16 1.25 -3.99 7.44
C GLU A 16 1.06 -3.96 8.97
N LYS A 17 1.65 -2.98 9.68
CA LYS A 17 1.39 -2.76 11.11
C LYS A 17 -0.02 -2.24 11.39
N VAL A 18 -0.66 -1.62 10.39
CA VAL A 18 -1.98 -0.97 10.51
C VAL A 18 -3.07 -1.81 9.84
N ILE A 19 -2.73 -2.57 8.79
CA ILE A 19 -3.68 -3.40 8.05
C ILE A 19 -3.15 -4.80 7.77
N VAL A 20 -3.91 -5.82 8.17
CA VAL A 20 -3.53 -7.23 8.04
C VAL A 20 -4.16 -7.82 6.78
N GLY A 21 -3.41 -8.67 6.05
CA GLY A 21 -3.94 -9.47 4.96
C GLY A 21 -4.19 -8.73 3.64
N LYS A 22 -3.66 -7.51 3.50
CA LYS A 22 -3.82 -6.65 2.29
C LYS A 22 -2.50 -6.41 1.55
N GLN A 23 -1.51 -7.28 1.73
CA GLN A 23 -0.16 -7.13 1.16
C GLN A 23 -0.19 -6.97 -0.37
N LYS A 24 -0.99 -7.78 -1.07
CA LYS A 24 -1.09 -7.71 -2.52
C LYS A 24 -1.62 -6.35 -2.97
N GLU A 25 -2.68 -5.85 -2.34
CA GLU A 25 -3.26 -4.56 -2.64
C GLU A 25 -2.29 -3.41 -2.37
N ILE A 26 -1.50 -3.49 -1.29
CA ILE A 26 -0.42 -2.52 -1.01
C ILE A 26 0.57 -2.48 -2.18
N TYR A 27 1.05 -3.63 -2.64
CA TYR A 27 1.99 -3.70 -3.77
C TYR A 27 1.38 -3.17 -5.06
N ASP A 28 0.12 -3.48 -5.36
CA ASP A 28 -0.55 -3.00 -6.58
C ASP A 28 -0.77 -1.48 -6.54
N ILE A 29 -1.08 -0.92 -5.37
CA ILE A 29 -1.16 0.54 -5.17
C ILE A 29 0.22 1.19 -5.35
N MET A 30 1.27 0.63 -4.75
CA MET A 30 2.64 1.15 -4.91
C MET A 30 3.09 1.14 -6.37
N LYS A 31 2.80 0.07 -7.13
CA LYS A 31 3.11 -0.01 -8.56
C LYS A 31 2.42 1.11 -9.35
N GLY A 32 1.13 1.31 -9.12
CA GLY A 32 0.38 2.36 -9.82
C GLY A 32 0.82 3.77 -9.45
N MET A 33 1.19 4.01 -8.19
CA MET A 33 1.75 5.30 -7.76
C MET A 33 3.12 5.58 -8.41
N ILE A 34 4.02 4.60 -8.40
CA ILE A 34 5.38 4.74 -8.97
C ILE A 34 5.33 4.91 -10.49
N SER A 35 4.36 4.28 -11.17
CA SER A 35 4.15 4.43 -12.61
C SER A 35 3.44 5.73 -13.00
N GLY A 36 3.00 6.54 -12.04
CA GLY A 36 2.19 7.75 -12.28
C GLY A 36 0.77 7.46 -12.78
N GLY A 37 0.28 6.23 -12.58
CA GLY A 37 -1.07 5.81 -12.95
C GLY A 37 -2.11 6.16 -11.89
N HIS A 38 -3.36 5.80 -12.19
CA HIS A 38 -4.49 5.92 -11.26
C HIS A 38 -4.95 4.53 -10.84
N ILE A 39 -5.33 4.39 -9.56
CA ILE A 39 -5.82 3.13 -8.99
C ILE A 39 -7.24 3.34 -8.50
N LEU A 40 -8.13 2.43 -8.88
CA LEU A 40 -9.47 2.31 -8.34
C LEU A 40 -9.49 1.15 -7.34
N ILE A 41 -10.02 1.39 -6.14
CA ILE A 41 -10.11 0.36 -5.09
C ILE A 41 -11.57 -0.03 -4.90
N GLU A 42 -11.97 -1.12 -5.56
CA GLU A 42 -13.27 -1.77 -5.37
C GLU A 42 -13.13 -2.96 -4.42
N ASP A 43 -14.03 -3.03 -3.43
CA ASP A 43 -14.08 -4.09 -2.42
C ASP A 43 -15.42 -3.98 -1.68
N VAL A 44 -15.79 -4.94 -0.86
CA VAL A 44 -17.01 -4.86 -0.05
C VAL A 44 -16.88 -3.85 1.09
N PRO A 45 -17.96 -3.20 1.57
CA PRO A 45 -17.90 -2.28 2.70
C PRO A 45 -17.35 -2.94 3.96
N GLY A 46 -16.54 -2.22 4.74
CA GLY A 46 -16.04 -2.68 6.05
C GLY A 46 -14.69 -3.41 6.05
N VAL A 47 -14.08 -3.66 4.88
CA VAL A 47 -12.81 -4.41 4.74
C VAL A 47 -11.53 -3.55 4.87
N GLY A 48 -11.63 -2.37 5.48
CA GLY A 48 -10.47 -1.55 5.79
C GLY A 48 -9.90 -0.69 4.65
N LYS A 49 -10.63 -0.48 3.54
CA LYS A 49 -10.18 0.38 2.43
C LYS A 49 -9.75 1.79 2.85
N THR A 50 -10.55 2.44 3.70
CA THR A 50 -10.22 3.78 4.22
C THR A 50 -8.95 3.74 5.07
N THR A 51 -8.82 2.71 5.91
CA THR A 51 -7.63 2.50 6.75
C THR A 51 -6.38 2.24 5.91
N LEU A 52 -6.49 1.43 4.85
CA LEU A 52 -5.43 1.17 3.88
C LEU A 52 -4.91 2.48 3.27
N ILE A 53 -5.82 3.28 2.69
CA ILE A 53 -5.45 4.55 2.06
C ILE A 53 -4.83 5.52 3.07
N LYS A 54 -5.32 5.55 4.31
CA LYS A 54 -4.74 6.39 5.35
C LYS A 54 -3.33 5.93 5.74
N ALA A 55 -3.11 4.62 5.88
CA ALA A 55 -1.80 4.07 6.20
C ALA A 55 -0.78 4.36 5.08
N ILE A 56 -1.18 4.22 3.81
CA ILE A 56 -0.33 4.53 2.64
C ILE A 56 0.05 6.02 2.59
N LYS A 57 -0.87 6.91 2.99
CA LYS A 57 -0.61 8.35 3.06
C LYS A 57 0.40 8.73 4.16
N GLU A 58 0.42 7.98 5.25
CA GLU A 58 1.24 8.26 6.44
C GLU A 58 2.60 7.53 6.43
N SER A 59 2.79 6.57 5.52
CA SER A 59 4.02 5.77 5.36
C SER A 59 5.13 6.42 4.54
#